data_AF-A0AAX4Y344-F1
#
_entry.id   AF-A0AAX4Y344-F1
#
_cell.length_a   1.000
_cell.length_b   1.000
_cell.length_c   1.000
_cell.angle_alpha   90.00
_cell.angle_beta   90.00
_cell.angle_gamma   90.00
#
_symmetry.space_group_name_H-M   'P 1'
#
loop_
_entity.id
_entity.type
_entity.pdbx_description
1 polymer ?
#
loop_
_entity_poly.entity_id
_entity_poly.type
_entity_poly.pdbx_seq_one_letter_code
_entity_poly.pdbx_strand_id
1 'polypeptide(L)' 'NDSHERKHIINPRNGKPVEGKREVAVVTDNGDIGEVLSTGLFVADARQREILEAEFRPRLILDL' A
#
# COMPACT_ATOMS: atom_id res chain seq x y z
N ASN A 1 4.97 -9.00 1.02
CA ASN A 1 4.13 -9.50 2.13
C ASN A 1 3.30 -10.68 1.61
N ASP A 2 4.00 -11.68 1.07
CA ASP A 2 3.47 -12.72 0.18
C ASP A 2 3.53 -14.12 0.80
N SER A 3 4.32 -14.30 1.86
CA SER A 3 4.43 -15.56 2.62
C SER A 3 4.15 -15.36 4.12
N HIS A 4 3.78 -16.46 4.81
CA HIS A 4 3.53 -16.44 6.26
C HIS A 4 4.76 -16.08 7.10
N GLU A 5 5.97 -16.31 6.57
CA GLU A 5 7.22 -16.07 7.29
C GLU A 5 7.79 -14.64 7.10
N ARG A 6 7.30 -13.88 6.11
CA ARG A 6 7.82 -12.54 5.76
C ARG A 6 6.76 -11.44 5.77
N LYS A 7 5.84 -11.49 6.75
CA LYS A 7 4.86 -10.42 6.98
C LYS A 7 5.44 -9.31 7.85
N HIS A 8 5.90 -8.23 7.23
CA HIS A 8 6.50 -7.09 7.93
C HIS A 8 5.66 -5.80 7.83
N ILE A 9 4.58 -5.81 7.03
CA ILE A 9 3.68 -4.66 6.93
C ILE A 9 2.59 -4.78 7.99
N ILE A 10 2.57 -3.82 8.91
CA ILE A 10 1.68 -3.80 10.08
C ILE A 10 0.57 -2.76 9.88
N ASN A 11 -0.67 -3.14 10.20
CA ASN A 11 -1.76 -2.17 10.23
C ASN A 11 -1.66 -1.27 11.46
N PRO A 12 -1.46 0.05 11.30
CA PRO A 12 -1.21 0.95 12.43
C PRO A 12 -2.44 1.13 13.34
N ARG A 13 -3.66 0.80 12.87
CA ARG A 13 -4.88 0.92 13.70
C ARG A 13 -5.00 -0.18 14.76
N ASN A 14 -4.40 -1.35 14.52
CA ASN A 14 -4.55 -2.50 15.42
C ASN A 14 -3.24 -3.21 15.78
N GLY A 15 -2.10 -2.79 15.22
CA GLY A 15 -0.78 -3.36 15.49
C GLY A 15 -0.57 -4.78 14.96
N LYS A 16 -1.48 -5.30 14.13
CA LYS A 16 -1.40 -6.65 13.58
C LYS A 16 -0.85 -6.64 12.16
N PRO A 17 -0.15 -7.71 11.73
CA PRO A 17 0.19 -7.89 10.32
C PRO A 17 -1.05 -7.81 9.44
N VAL A 18 -0.90 -7.22 8.25
CA VAL A 18 -1.96 -7.27 7.24
C VAL A 18 -2.05 -8.68 6.68
N GLU A 19 -3.26 -9.25 6.73
CA GLU A 19 -3.57 -10.62 6.32
C GLU A 19 -4.09 -10.69 4.87
N GLY A 20 -3.91 -11.86 4.25
CA GLY A 20 -4.26 -12.11 2.85
C GLY A 20 -3.09 -11.88 1.88
N LYS A 21 -3.19 -12.45 0.67
CA LYS A 21 -2.29 -12.11 -0.44
C LYS A 21 -2.78 -10.81 -1.05
N ARG A 22 -1.94 -9.77 -0.96
CA ARG A 22 -2.10 -8.51 -1.68
C ARG A 22 -0.75 -8.17 -2.25
N GLU A 23 -0.73 -7.62 -3.44
CA GLU A 23 0.42 -6.96 -4.02
C GLU A 23 -0.04 -5.64 -4.61
N VAL A 24 0.70 -4.56 -4.33
CA VAL A 24 0.39 -3.22 -4.84
C VAL A 24 1.64 -2.67 -5.49
N ALA A 25 1.53 -2.33 -6.77
CA ALA A 25 2.55 -1.59 -7.49
C ALA A 25 2.02 -0.20 -7.85
N VAL A 26 2.88 0.80 -7.74
CA VAL A 26 2.56 2.20 -8.08
C VAL A 26 3.59 2.76 -9.05
N VAL A 27 3.13 3.62 -9.96
CA VAL A 27 4.00 4.40 -10.83
C VAL A 27 3.87 5.87 -10.47
N THR A 28 4.96 6.47 -10.04
CA THR A 28 5.07 7.87 -9.60
C THR A 28 6.26 8.54 -10.28
N ASP A 29 6.31 9.87 -10.22
CA ASP A 29 7.41 10.67 -10.78
C ASP A 29 8.68 10.61 -9.91
N ASN A 30 8.49 10.30 -8.63
CA ASN A 30 9.55 10.18 -7.65
C ASN A 30 9.45 8.84 -6.90
N GLY A 31 10.58 8.14 -6.79
CA GLY A 31 10.66 6.82 -6.19
C GLY A 31 10.42 6.81 -4.68
N ASP A 32 10.75 7.91 -3.99
CA ASP A 32 10.46 8.05 -2.55
C ASP A 32 8.94 8.06 -2.25
N ILE A 33 8.15 8.77 -3.07
CA ILE A 33 6.70 8.80 -3.02
C ILE A 33 6.17 7.41 -3.37
N GLY A 34 6.76 6.74 -4.37
CA GLY A 34 6.37 5.38 -4.75
C GLY A 34 6.53 4.38 -3.60
N GLU A 35 7.62 4.46 -2.86
CA GLU A 35 7.90 3.60 -1.70
C GLU A 35 6.88 3.82 -0.57
N VAL A 36 6.63 5.09 -0.21
CA VAL A 36 5.68 5.44 0.86
C VAL A 36 4.25 5.09 0.45
N LEU A 37 3.86 5.41 -0.79
CA LEU A 37 2.50 5.24 -1.28
C LEU A 37 2.13 3.78 -1.48
N SER A 38 3.03 2.95 -2.02
CA SER A 38 2.78 1.51 -2.19
C SER A 38 2.53 0.83 -0.84
N THR A 39 3.34 1.14 0.18
CA THR A 39 3.14 0.63 1.55
C THR A 39 1.83 1.15 2.16
N GLY A 40 1.50 2.43 1.95
CA GLY A 40 0.25 3.01 2.43
C GLY A 40 -0.99 2.34 1.80
N LEU A 41 -1.01 2.20 0.48
CA LEU A 41 -2.10 1.58 -0.28
C LEU A 41 -2.25 0.08 0.02
N PHE A 42 -1.17 -0.59 0.38
CA PHE A 42 -1.19 -1.98 0.82
C PHE A 42 -2.08 -2.18 2.06
N VAL A 43 -1.98 -1.25 3.02
CA VAL A 43 -2.67 -1.32 4.33
C VAL A 43 -4.04 -0.66 4.31
N ALA A 44 -4.23 0.34 3.45
CA ALA A 44 -5.40 1.20 3.41
C ALA A 44 -6.72 0.47 3.15
N ASP A 45 -7.78 0.92 3.82
CA ASP A 45 -9.17 0.61 3.44
C ASP A 45 -9.61 1.43 2.21
N ALA A 46 -10.77 1.09 1.62
CA ALA A 46 -11.24 1.71 0.38
C ALA A 46 -11.31 3.25 0.46
N ARG A 47 -11.82 3.79 1.58
CA ARG A 47 -11.89 5.24 1.79
C ARG A 47 -10.51 5.88 1.91
N GLN A 48 -9.58 5.23 2.61
CA GLN A 48 -8.21 5.71 2.73
C GLN A 48 -7.49 5.70 1.37
N ARG A 49 -7.74 4.68 0.53
CA ARG A 49 -7.16 4.60 -0.81
C ARG A 49 -7.60 5.77 -1.68
N GLU A 50 -8.89 6.10 -1.70
CA GLU A 50 -9.41 7.27 -2.43
C GLU A 50 -8.69 8.57 -2.03
N ILE A 51 -8.44 8.76 -0.73
CA ILE A 51 -7.72 9.93 -0.21
C ILE A 51 -6.26 9.93 -0.68
N LEU A 52 -5.57 8.80 -0.57
CA LEU A 52 -4.18 8.66 -0.99
C LEU A 52 -4.02 8.87 -2.50
N GLU A 53 -4.95 8.34 -3.30
CA GLU A 53 -4.98 8.51 -4.75
C GLU A 53 -5.17 9.98 -5.15
N ALA A 54 -6.10 10.68 -4.49
CA ALA A 54 -6.37 12.08 -4.77
C ALA A 54 -5.20 13.01 -4.39
N GLU A 55 -4.54 12.72 -3.28
CA GLU A 55 -3.42 13.53 -2.75
C GLU A 55 -2.15 13.35 -3.57
N PHE A 56 -1.74 12.09 -3.79
CA PHE A 56 -0.44 11.78 -4.40
C PHE A 56 -0.48 11.65 -5.93
N ARG A 57 -1.67 11.50 -6.51
CA ARG A 57 -1.91 11.43 -7.96
C ARG A 57 -0.92 10.52 -8.70
N PRO A 58 -0.79 9.25 -8.31
CA PRO A 58 0.07 8.32 -9.02
C PRO A 58 -0.39 8.18 -10.48
N ARG A 59 0.56 7.95 -11.39
CA ARG A 59 0.24 7.72 -12.81
C ARG A 59 -0.51 6.41 -13.01
N LEU A 60 -0.22 5.42 -12.18
CA LEU A 60 -0.83 4.09 -12.22
C LEU A 60 -0.77 3.44 -10.84
N ILE A 61 -1.83 2.72 -10.48
CA ILE A 61 -1.86 1.76 -9.39
C ILE A 61 -2.27 0.41 -9.98
N LEU A 62 -1.58 -0.65 -9.59
CA LEU A 62 -1.89 -2.03 -9.93
C LEU A 62 -2.06 -2.83 -8.65
N ASP A 63 -3.24 -3.40 -8.45
CA ASP A 63 -3.48 -4.43 -7.45
C ASP A 63 -3.29 -5.80 -8.13
N LEU A 64 -2.35 -6.61 -7.64
CA LEU A 64 -1.92 -7.90 -8.20
C LEU A 64 -2.34 -9.08 -7.30
#